data_AF-A0A831YBX7-F1
#
_entry.id   AF-A0A831YBX7-F1
#
_cell.length_a   1.000
_cell.length_b   1.000
_cell.length_c   1.000
_cell.angle_alpha   90.00
_cell.angle_beta   90.00
_cell.angle_gamma   90.00
#
_symmetry.space_group_name_H-M   'P 1'
#
loop_
_entity.id
_entity.type
_entity.pdbx_description
1 polymer ?
#
loop_
_entity_poly.entity_id
_entity_poly.type
_entity_poly.pdbx_seq_one_letter_code
_entity_poly.pdbx_strand_id
1 'polypeptide(L)'
;MYKFFVIAKTAPFIEFTGRVSTETKVRLLQEAWVCLYTSDVEGFGLGILEGAACETPCVAYNVPGVRDAIIHRKTGLLVPHRDTKTAAAALAEILRNDQLRKKLSSSRPSIR
;
A
#
# COMPACT_ATOMS: atom_id res chain seq x y z
N MET A 1 -19.74 -17.81 13.81
CA MET A 1 -18.76 -18.26 12.79
C MET A 1 -19.40 -18.08 11.42
N TYR A 2 -19.26 -16.90 10.80
CA TYR A 2 -19.83 -16.62 9.49
C TYR A 2 -18.70 -16.56 8.46
N LYS A 3 -18.56 -17.61 7.65
CA LYS A 3 -17.69 -17.65 6.47
C LYS A 3 -18.51 -17.12 5.29
N PHE A 4 -18.36 -15.83 4.97
CA PHE A 4 -18.79 -15.32 3.67
C PHE A 4 -17.67 -15.61 2.67
N PHE A 5 -17.85 -16.63 1.84
CA PHE A 5 -17.05 -16.83 0.63
C PHE A 5 -17.77 -16.10 -0.49
N VAL A 6 -17.42 -14.83 -0.72
CA VAL A 6 -17.84 -14.14 -1.94
C VAL A 6 -16.91 -14.63 -3.06
N ILE A 7 -17.33 -15.64 -3.80
CA ILE A 7 -16.71 -15.95 -5.09
C ILE A 7 -17.33 -14.99 -6.11
N ALA A 8 -16.89 -13.73 -6.09
CA ALA A 8 -17.09 -12.86 -7.24
C ALA A 8 -16.24 -13.42 -8.39
N LYS A 9 -16.76 -13.43 -9.62
CA LYS A 9 -15.91 -13.61 -10.81
C LYS A 9 -14.94 -12.44 -10.87
N THR A 10 -13.67 -12.68 -10.65
CA THR A 10 -12.63 -11.64 -10.66
C THR A 10 -11.93 -11.64 -12.01
N ALA A 11 -11.36 -10.49 -12.38
CA ALA A 11 -10.50 -10.43 -13.56
C ALA A 11 -9.27 -11.35 -13.35
N PRO A 12 -8.67 -11.90 -14.42
CA PRO A 12 -7.59 -12.90 -14.31
C PRO A 12 -6.32 -12.38 -13.63
N PHE A 13 -6.20 -11.07 -13.44
CA PHE A 13 -5.09 -10.39 -12.77
C PHE A 13 -5.40 -10.02 -11.32
N ILE A 14 -6.51 -10.51 -10.75
CA ILE A 14 -6.90 -10.24 -9.36
C ILE A 14 -6.91 -11.55 -8.58
N GLU A 15 -6.05 -11.62 -7.57
CA GLU A 15 -5.99 -12.71 -6.61
C GLU A 15 -6.48 -12.25 -5.24
N PHE A 16 -7.34 -13.05 -4.61
CA PHE A 16 -7.78 -12.86 -3.23
C PHE A 16 -7.18 -13.95 -2.35
N THR A 17 -6.18 -13.59 -1.55
CA THR A 17 -5.46 -14.54 -0.69
C THR A 17 -6.26 -14.96 0.55
N GLY A 18 -7.31 -14.21 0.90
CA GLY A 18 -8.00 -14.35 2.18
C GLY A 18 -7.07 -14.05 3.37
N ARG A 19 -7.32 -14.70 4.51
CA ARG A 19 -6.44 -14.61 5.68
C ARG A 19 -5.25 -15.55 5.50
N VAL A 20 -4.05 -14.98 5.49
CA VAL A 20 -2.78 -15.71 5.35
C VAL A 20 -1.96 -15.68 6.64
N SER A 21 -0.93 -16.53 6.72
CA SER A 21 0.05 -16.49 7.81
C SER A 21 0.91 -15.23 7.74
N THR A 22 1.59 -14.89 8.83
CA THR A 22 2.50 -13.74 8.89
C THR A 22 3.64 -13.88 7.89
N GLU A 23 4.20 -15.08 7.74
CA GLU A 23 5.30 -15.38 6.82
C GLU A 23 4.85 -15.17 5.37
N THR A 24 3.63 -15.61 5.04
CA THR A 24 3.04 -15.40 3.72
C THR A 24 2.79 -13.93 3.46
N LYS A 25 2.29 -13.17 4.45
CA LYS A 25 2.10 -11.72 4.33
C LYS A 25 3.42 -11.01 4.05
N VAL A 26 4.48 -11.32 4.80
CA VAL A 26 5.82 -10.71 4.60
C VAL A 26 6.33 -11.00 3.20
N ARG A 27 6.23 -12.26 2.72
CA ARG A 27 6.62 -12.62 1.36
C ARG A 27 5.84 -11.80 0.31
N LEU A 28 4.53 -11.72 0.44
CA LEU A 28 3.68 -10.96 -0.49
C LEU A 28 4.03 -9.47 -0.50
N LEU A 29 4.35 -8.88 0.67
CA LEU A 29 4.82 -7.51 0.74
C LEU A 29 6.15 -7.37 -0.01
N GLN A 30 7.15 -8.21 0.28
CA GLN A 30 8.47 -8.18 -0.38
C GLN A 30 8.42 -8.39 -1.90
N GLU A 31 7.45 -9.17 -2.39
CA GLU A 31 7.25 -9.43 -3.83
C GLU A 31 6.45 -8.32 -4.52
N ALA A 32 5.68 -7.52 -3.77
CA ALA A 32 4.85 -6.46 -4.33
C ALA A 32 5.70 -5.27 -4.79
N TRP A 33 5.30 -4.64 -5.90
CA TRP A 33 5.96 -3.42 -6.38
C TRP A 33 5.47 -2.16 -5.64
N VAL A 34 4.26 -2.20 -5.11
CA VAL A 34 3.60 -1.08 -4.42
C VAL A 34 2.39 -1.57 -3.61
N CYS A 35 2.19 -1.01 -2.42
CA CYS A 35 0.98 -1.21 -1.62
C CYS A 35 0.03 -0.01 -1.74
N LEU A 36 -1.29 -0.25 -1.76
CA LEU A 36 -2.31 0.79 -1.85
C LEU A 36 -3.22 0.79 -0.60
N TYR A 37 -3.35 1.94 0.05
CA TYR A 37 -4.22 2.14 1.22
C TYR A 37 -5.26 3.23 0.93
N THR A 38 -6.50 2.80 0.68
CA THR A 38 -7.64 3.68 0.33
C THR A 38 -8.72 3.71 1.40
N SER A 39 -8.36 3.38 2.64
CA SER A 39 -9.23 3.44 3.81
C SER A 39 -9.71 4.88 4.07
N ASP A 40 -10.97 5.03 4.49
CA ASP A 40 -11.52 6.33 4.88
C ASP A 40 -10.98 6.83 6.23
N VAL A 41 -10.73 5.90 7.15
CA VAL A 41 -10.21 6.13 8.50
C VAL A 41 -9.18 5.05 8.80
N GLU A 42 -8.06 5.46 9.37
CA GLU A 42 -6.97 4.57 9.79
C GLU A 42 -6.41 5.02 11.14
N GLY A 43 -5.93 4.04 11.91
CA GLY A 43 -5.37 4.30 13.24
C GLY A 43 -3.91 4.76 13.15
N PHE A 44 -3.00 3.79 13.03
CA PHE A 44 -1.56 4.02 13.15
C PHE A 44 -0.78 3.74 11.85
N GLY A 45 -1.47 3.43 10.75
CA GLY A 45 -0.81 3.13 9.49
C GLY A 45 0.10 1.89 9.55
N LEU A 46 -0.19 0.90 10.41
CA LEU A 46 0.69 -0.27 10.60
C LEU A 46 0.98 -1.01 9.30
N GLY A 47 -0.02 -1.18 8.42
CA GLY A 47 0.21 -1.80 7.11
C GLY A 47 1.24 -1.06 6.27
N ILE A 48 1.24 0.28 6.31
CA ILE A 48 2.23 1.11 5.60
C ILE A 48 3.63 0.88 6.18
N LEU A 49 3.74 0.79 7.51
CA LEU A 49 5.01 0.51 8.18
C LEU A 49 5.52 -0.90 7.85
N GLU A 50 4.63 -1.89 7.76
CA GLU A 50 4.96 -3.26 7.34
C GLU A 50 5.45 -3.29 5.89
N GLY A 51 4.77 -2.57 4.97
CA GLY A 51 5.20 -2.43 3.58
C GLY A 51 6.58 -1.76 3.48
N ALA A 52 6.78 -0.66 4.20
CA ALA A 52 8.06 0.03 4.25
C ALA A 52 9.19 -0.82 4.86
N ALA A 53 8.90 -1.63 5.89
CA ALA A 53 9.86 -2.59 6.45
C ALA A 53 10.22 -3.72 5.47
N CYS A 54 9.36 -3.99 4.50
CA CYS A 54 9.60 -4.91 3.38
C CYS A 54 10.13 -4.19 2.13
N GLU A 55 10.66 -2.97 2.26
CA GLU A 55 11.18 -2.14 1.16
C GLU A 55 10.16 -1.93 0.01
N THR A 56 8.87 -1.95 0.35
CA THR A 56 7.78 -1.82 -0.61
C THR A 56 7.10 -0.46 -0.44
N PRO A 57 7.08 0.37 -1.49
CA PRO A 57 6.55 1.72 -1.37
C PRO A 57 5.03 1.68 -1.23
N CYS A 58 4.48 2.66 -0.52
CA CYS A 58 3.05 2.76 -0.28
C CYS A 58 2.46 4.00 -0.96
N VAL A 59 1.27 3.84 -1.53
CA VAL A 59 0.37 4.93 -1.93
C VAL A 59 -0.80 4.92 -0.97
N ALA A 60 -1.14 6.07 -0.39
CA ALA A 60 -2.26 6.14 0.54
C ALA A 60 -3.06 7.44 0.43
N TYR A 61 -4.34 7.40 0.83
CA TYR A 61 -5.12 8.62 1.01
C TYR A 61 -4.52 9.51 2.11
N ASN A 62 -4.57 10.82 1.92
CA ASN A 62 -4.11 11.80 2.89
C ASN A 62 -5.14 12.01 4.02
N VAL A 63 -5.33 10.98 4.84
CA VAL A 63 -6.21 10.97 6.01
C VAL A 63 -5.40 10.95 7.31
N PRO A 64 -5.98 11.36 8.45
CA PRO A 64 -5.35 11.20 9.76
C PRO A 64 -4.91 9.74 10.02
N GLY A 65 -3.83 9.56 10.79
CA GLY A 65 -3.25 8.25 11.09
C GLY A 65 -2.34 7.68 10.00
N VAL A 66 -2.75 7.80 8.73
CA VAL A 66 -1.94 7.38 7.57
C VAL A 66 -0.88 8.41 7.19
N ARG A 67 -1.25 9.70 7.18
CA ARG A 67 -0.34 10.78 6.73
C ARG A 67 0.94 10.87 7.56
N ASP A 68 0.89 10.42 8.81
CA ASP A 68 2.03 10.48 9.73
C ASP A 68 3.04 9.36 9.44
N ALA A 69 2.58 8.24 8.86
CA ALA A 69 3.41 7.11 8.44
C ALA A 69 4.16 7.36 7.10
N ILE A 70 3.74 8.36 6.32
CA ILE A 70 4.28 8.65 4.98
C ILE A 70 4.82 10.08 4.90
N ILE A 71 6.11 10.21 4.58
CA ILE A 71 6.65 11.47 4.07
C ILE A 71 6.48 11.49 2.55
N HIS A 72 5.55 12.31 2.08
CA HIS A 72 5.21 12.42 0.65
C HIS A 72 6.44 12.59 -0.23
N ARG A 73 6.54 11.79 -1.30
CA ARG A 73 7.66 11.74 -2.27
C ARG A 73 9.03 11.37 -1.68
N LYS A 74 9.07 10.92 -0.43
CA LYS A 74 10.28 10.37 0.21
C LYS A 74 10.10 8.90 0.59
N THR A 75 9.10 8.57 1.41
CA THR A 75 8.86 7.19 1.90
C THR A 75 7.63 6.55 1.27
N GLY A 76 6.87 7.31 0.49
CA GLY A 76 5.66 6.89 -0.20
C GLY A 76 4.96 8.06 -0.87
N LEU A 77 3.77 7.84 -1.41
CA LEU A 77 2.94 8.88 -2.00
C LEU A 77 1.63 9.03 -1.21
N LEU A 78 1.24 10.28 -1.01
CA LEU A 78 -0.03 10.66 -0.41
C LEU A 78 -0.87 11.29 -1.49
N VAL A 79 -2.13 10.86 -1.61
CA VAL A 79 -3.07 11.37 -2.62
C VAL A 79 -4.32 11.93 -1.93
N PRO A 80 -5.09 12.82 -2.58
CA PRO A 80 -6.31 13.35 -2.01
C PRO A 80 -7.28 12.23 -1.61
N HIS A 81 -7.96 12.42 -0.49
CA HIS A 81 -8.94 11.45 0.03
C HIS A 81 -10.08 11.25 -0.98
N ARG A 82 -10.45 9.99 -1.22
CA ARG A 82 -11.49 9.55 -2.18
C ARG A 82 -11.24 9.94 -3.64
N ASP A 83 -10.01 10.34 -3.98
CA ASP A 83 -9.60 10.58 -5.36
C ASP A 83 -8.94 9.34 -5.96
N THR A 84 -9.77 8.46 -6.50
CA THR A 84 -9.32 7.22 -7.15
C THR A 84 -8.52 7.47 -8.42
N LYS A 85 -8.74 8.60 -9.10
CA LYS A 85 -7.99 8.96 -10.32
C LYS A 85 -6.55 9.31 -9.96
N THR A 86 -6.36 10.13 -8.94
CA THR A 86 -5.01 10.48 -8.46
C THR A 86 -4.31 9.27 -7.84
N ALA A 87 -5.02 8.39 -7.12
CA ALA A 87 -4.47 7.13 -6.64
C ALA A 87 -3.96 6.23 -7.78
N ALA A 88 -4.76 6.06 -8.83
CA ALA A 88 -4.36 5.26 -10.00
C ALA A 88 -3.17 5.88 -10.75
N ALA A 89 -3.12 7.21 -10.88
CA ALA A 89 -1.99 7.91 -11.48
C ALA A 89 -0.70 7.72 -10.66
N ALA A 90 -0.79 7.79 -9.33
CA ALA A 90 0.35 7.56 -8.44
C ALA A 90 0.88 6.11 -8.52
N LEU A 91 -0.01 5.12 -8.60
CA LEU A 91 0.38 3.73 -8.85
C LEU A 91 1.10 3.60 -10.20
N ALA A 92 0.53 4.18 -11.27
CA ALA A 92 1.14 4.14 -12.59
C ALA A 92 2.52 4.82 -12.63
N GLU A 93 2.71 5.92 -11.88
CA GLU A 93 4.02 6.58 -11.74
C GLU A 93 5.06 5.63 -11.13
N ILE A 94 4.73 4.93 -10.04
CA ILE A 94 5.64 3.97 -9.38
C ILE A 94 5.92 2.74 -10.26
N LEU A 95 4.89 2.20 -10.91
CA LEU A 95 5.02 1.00 -11.74
C LEU A 95 5.84 1.25 -13.01
N ARG A 96 5.85 2.49 -13.54
CA ARG A 96 6.58 2.86 -14.75
C ARG A 96 7.94 3.50 -14.51
N ASN A 97 8.25 3.91 -13.28
CA ASN A 97 9.49 4.60 -12.95
C ASN A 97 10.29 3.83 -11.90
N ASP A 98 11.24 3.02 -12.36
CA ASP A 98 12.12 2.20 -11.52
C ASP A 98 12.98 3.03 -10.57
N GLN A 99 13.43 4.21 -10.99
CA GLN A 99 14.23 5.10 -10.13
C GLN A 99 13.38 5.63 -8.97
N LEU A 100 12.15 6.04 -9.26
CA LEU A 100 11.21 6.47 -8.22
C LEU A 100 10.89 5.32 -7.27
N ARG A 101 10.56 4.13 -7.80
CA ARG A 101 10.25 2.96 -6.99
C ARG A 101 11.40 2.62 -6.04
N LYS A 102 12.63 2.52 -6.55
CA LYS A 102 13.84 2.29 -5.73
C LYS A 102 14.04 3.36 -4.67
N LYS A 103 13.88 4.64 -5.01
CA LYS A 103 14.01 5.76 -4.08
C LYS A 103 13.00 5.67 -2.92
N LEU A 104 11.75 5.34 -3.23
CA LEU A 104 10.69 5.22 -2.22
C LEU A 104 10.90 3.97 -1.35
N SER A 105 11.30 2.84 -1.95
CA SER A 105 11.61 1.57 -1.27
C SER A 105 12.77 1.68 -0.27
N SER A 106 13.83 2.41 -0.60
CA SER A 106 15.02 2.52 0.25
C SER A 106 14.88 3.53 1.40
N SER A 107 13.74 4.21 1.49
CA SER A 107 13.53 5.30 2.44
C SER A 107 12.87 4.79 3.71
N ARG A 108 13.50 5.07 4.86
CA ARG A 108 13.01 4.63 6.16
C ARG A 108 11.66 5.28 6.48
N PRO A 109 10.63 4.52 6.93
CA PRO A 109 9.35 5.10 7.32
C PRO A 109 9.53 6.08 8.48
N SER A 110 8.64 7.07 8.55
CA SER A 110 8.62 8.08 9.60
C SER A 110 7.42 7.85 10.50
N ILE A 111 7.62 7.96 11.80
CA ILE A 111 6.57 8.14 12.79
C ILE A 111 7.01 9.31 13.66
N ARG A 112 6.16 10.33 13.78
CA ARG A 112 6.39 11.46 14.70
C ARG A 112 5.78 11.16 16.04
#